data_AF-A0A924WAW0-F1
#
_entry.id   AF-A0A924WAW0-F1
#
_cell.length_a   1.000
_cell.length_b   1.000
_cell.length_c   1.000
_cell.angle_alpha   90.00
_cell.angle_beta   90.00
_cell.angle_gamma   90.00
#
_symmetry.space_group_name_H-M   'P 1'
#
loop_
_entity.id
_entity.type
_entity.pdbx_description
1 polymer ?
#
loop_
_entity_poly.entity_id
_entity_poly.type
_entity_poly.pdbx_seq_one_letter_code
_entity_poly.pdbx_strand_id
1 'polypeptide(L)'
;MNLTQLRFQNQQLDGSSLQTGHELVQWFGAVQGQEYGPTKWGLGLRLAHLKDADVEHELEAGKILRTHLLRPTWHFVAAEDIRWMVLLTAPRVHQANAYMYRQLALDASVFNPCNDLIVTTLEGQQQRTREEIAAEFRQHGILAEGHRLSYIMMQAELEGIVCGGARRGNQFTYTLLEERV
;
A
#
# COMPACT_ATOMS: atom_id res chain seq x y z
N MET A 1 27.77 -24.40 -6.62
CA MET A 1 26.98 -23.22 -6.21
C MET A 1 25.81 -23.68 -5.35
N ASN A 2 25.75 -23.29 -4.08
CA ASN A 2 24.70 -23.72 -3.15
C ASN A 2 23.51 -22.74 -3.18
N LEU A 3 22.35 -23.18 -3.66
CA LEU A 3 21.15 -22.34 -3.80
C LEU A 3 20.70 -21.72 -2.46
N THR A 4 20.85 -22.44 -1.35
CA THR A 4 20.49 -21.92 -0.02
C THR A 4 21.37 -20.74 0.36
N GLN A 5 22.67 -20.84 0.11
CA GLN A 5 23.61 -19.75 0.39
C GLN A 5 23.32 -18.53 -0.48
N LEU A 6 23.05 -18.74 -1.77
CA LEU A 6 22.63 -17.65 -2.65
C LEU A 6 21.34 -16.98 -2.17
N ARG A 7 20.35 -17.75 -1.68
CA ARG A 7 19.12 -17.19 -1.14
C ARG A 7 19.38 -16.37 0.12
N PHE A 8 20.23 -16.85 1.03
CA PHE A 8 20.61 -16.09 2.23
C PHE A 8 21.25 -14.74 1.89
N GLN A 9 22.19 -14.75 0.94
CA GLN A 9 22.84 -13.54 0.44
C GLN A 9 21.86 -12.59 -0.23
N ASN A 10 21.05 -13.07 -1.18
CA ASN A 10 20.06 -12.25 -1.87
C ASN A 10 18.89 -11.81 -0.96
N GLN A 11 18.67 -12.48 0.16
CA GLN A 11 17.73 -12.05 1.20
C GLN A 11 18.36 -11.11 2.22
N GLN A 12 19.61 -10.69 2.02
CA GLN A 12 20.32 -9.76 2.89
C GLN A 12 20.45 -10.29 4.34
N LEU A 13 20.53 -11.63 4.50
CA LEU A 13 20.65 -12.31 5.80
C LEU A 13 22.09 -12.69 6.15
N ASP A 14 22.98 -12.75 5.15
CA ASP A 14 24.42 -13.05 5.31
C ASP A 14 25.26 -11.76 5.25
N GLY A 15 24.70 -10.67 5.79
CA GLY A 15 25.18 -9.30 5.62
C GLY A 15 24.53 -8.57 4.45
N SER A 16 24.51 -7.24 4.52
CA SER A 16 23.95 -6.37 3.49
C SER A 16 24.85 -5.16 3.27
N SER A 17 24.98 -4.74 2.01
CA SER A 17 25.59 -3.45 1.64
C SER A 17 24.57 -2.32 1.52
N LEU A 18 23.27 -2.64 1.61
CA LEU A 18 22.20 -1.65 1.55
C LEU A 18 22.21 -0.83 2.84
N GLN A 19 21.88 0.44 2.72
CA GLN A 19 21.97 1.44 3.77
C GLN A 19 20.60 1.84 4.31
N THR A 20 19.55 1.73 3.51
CA THR A 20 18.21 2.20 3.89
C THR A 20 17.12 1.14 3.75
N GLY A 21 15.98 1.35 4.43
CA GLY A 21 14.82 0.50 4.28
C GLY A 21 14.24 0.58 2.87
N HIS A 22 14.27 1.76 2.25
CA HIS A 22 13.86 1.98 0.86
C HIS A 22 14.67 1.12 -0.11
N GLU A 23 16.00 1.12 -0.01
CA GLU A 23 16.87 0.28 -0.85
C GLU A 23 16.57 -1.20 -0.68
N LEU A 24 16.29 -1.65 0.55
CA LEU A 24 15.93 -3.04 0.82
C LEU A 24 14.56 -3.43 0.25
N VAL A 25 13.56 -2.54 0.36
CA VAL A 25 12.24 -2.75 -0.24
C VAL A 25 12.35 -2.80 -1.76
N GLN A 26 13.10 -1.87 -2.36
CA GLN A 26 13.38 -1.85 -3.80
C GLN A 26 14.09 -3.12 -4.26
N TRP A 27 15.10 -3.59 -3.51
CA TRP A 27 15.82 -4.83 -3.79
C TRP A 27 14.89 -6.05 -3.85
N PHE A 28 13.88 -6.11 -2.98
CA PHE A 28 12.87 -7.17 -2.99
C PHE A 28 11.75 -6.96 -4.01
N GLY A 29 11.69 -5.79 -4.63
CA GLY A 29 10.55 -5.30 -5.39
C GLY A 29 9.38 -4.91 -4.50
N ALA A 30 8.91 -5.83 -3.65
CA ALA A 30 7.92 -5.52 -2.61
C ALA A 30 8.05 -6.46 -1.41
N VAL A 31 7.68 -5.96 -0.23
CA VAL A 31 7.66 -6.72 1.03
C VAL A 31 6.24 -6.75 1.56
N GLN A 32 5.72 -7.92 1.94
CA GLN A 32 4.36 -7.99 2.49
C GLN A 32 4.22 -7.10 3.74
N GLY A 33 3.23 -6.21 3.71
CA GLY A 33 3.01 -5.09 4.64
C GLY A 33 1.67 -5.16 5.37
N GLN A 34 1.04 -6.34 5.40
CA GLN A 34 -0.25 -6.56 6.07
C GLN A 34 -0.15 -6.19 7.56
N GLU A 35 0.83 -6.79 8.24
CA GLU A 35 1.14 -6.52 9.64
C GLU A 35 2.32 -5.55 9.75
N TYR A 36 2.00 -4.28 10.01
CA TYR A 36 2.96 -3.17 9.91
C TYR A 36 4.21 -3.33 10.77
N GLY A 37 4.05 -3.63 12.07
CA GLY A 37 5.17 -3.82 13.00
C GLY A 37 6.09 -4.97 12.60
N PRO A 38 5.55 -6.20 12.40
CA PRO A 38 6.33 -7.34 11.91
C PRO A 38 7.04 -7.08 10.58
N THR A 39 6.44 -6.34 9.65
CA THR A 39 7.10 -5.97 8.39
C THR A 39 8.33 -5.11 8.65
N LYS A 40 8.22 -4.03 9.44
CA LYS A 40 9.37 -3.19 9.81
C LYS A 40 10.45 -3.97 10.54
N TRP A 41 10.06 -4.85 11.47
CA TRP A 41 10.99 -5.75 12.16
C TRP A 41 11.76 -6.64 11.16
N GLY A 42 11.07 -7.19 10.16
CA GLY A 42 11.70 -7.96 9.09
C GLY A 42 12.73 -7.19 8.29
N LEU A 43 12.53 -5.88 8.07
CA LEU A 43 13.54 -5.01 7.45
C LEU A 43 14.75 -4.82 8.37
N GLY A 44 14.51 -4.52 9.66
CA GLY A 44 15.56 -4.32 10.66
C GLY A 44 16.45 -5.56 10.89
N LEU A 45 15.91 -6.78 10.76
CA LEU A 45 16.70 -8.02 10.84
C LEU A 45 17.77 -8.15 9.76
N ARG A 46 17.61 -7.44 8.63
CA ARG A 46 18.53 -7.48 7.48
C ARG A 46 19.52 -6.32 7.48
N LEU A 47 19.16 -5.23 8.16
CA LEU A 47 19.92 -4.00 8.25
C LEU A 47 20.13 -3.64 9.72
N ALA A 48 21.16 -4.25 10.34
CA ALA A 48 21.39 -4.17 11.79
C ALA A 48 21.60 -2.73 12.31
N HIS A 49 21.98 -1.79 11.46
CA HIS A 49 22.15 -0.37 11.79
C HIS A 49 20.84 0.44 11.73
N LEU A 50 19.80 -0.09 11.09
CA LEU A 50 18.54 0.60 10.84
C LEU A 50 17.70 0.68 12.12
N LYS A 51 17.20 1.86 12.45
CA LYS A 51 16.26 2.06 13.57
C LYS A 51 14.83 2.09 13.05
N ASP A 52 13.88 1.79 13.94
CA ASP A 52 12.45 1.84 13.61
C ASP A 52 12.01 3.21 13.07
N ALA A 53 12.57 4.29 13.64
CA ALA A 53 12.30 5.66 13.23
C ALA A 53 12.80 5.99 11.82
N ASP A 54 13.87 5.33 11.35
CA ASP A 54 14.38 5.53 10.00
C ASP A 54 13.37 4.99 8.97
N VAL A 55 12.80 3.81 9.24
CA VAL A 55 11.77 3.20 8.39
C VAL A 55 10.47 4.02 8.41
N GLU A 56 10.05 4.50 9.58
CA GLU A 56 8.88 5.39 9.69
C GLU A 56 9.10 6.66 8.88
N HIS A 57 10.28 7.28 8.97
CA HIS A 57 10.60 8.47 8.20
C HIS A 57 10.53 8.22 6.68
N GLU A 58 11.01 7.08 6.19
CA GLU A 58 10.92 6.72 4.77
C GLU A 58 9.48 6.48 4.29
N LEU A 59 8.62 5.94 5.15
CA LEU A 59 7.18 5.78 4.89
C LEU A 59 6.44 7.13 4.89
N GLU A 60 6.74 7.99 5.87
CA GLU A 60 6.18 9.34 5.99
C GLU A 60 6.63 10.27 4.87
N ALA A 61 7.88 10.14 4.42
CA ALA A 61 8.43 10.86 3.27
C ALA A 61 7.93 10.33 1.92
N GLY A 62 7.23 9.19 1.89
CA GLY A 62 6.69 8.60 0.67
C GLY A 62 7.73 7.86 -0.18
N LYS A 63 8.94 7.63 0.33
CA LYS A 63 9.95 6.79 -0.36
C LYS A 63 9.49 5.33 -0.41
N ILE A 64 8.94 4.86 0.70
CA ILE A 64 8.26 3.57 0.78
C ILE A 64 6.76 3.85 0.84
N LEU A 65 5.98 3.18 -0.01
CA LEU A 65 4.52 3.24 0.01
C LEU A 65 3.96 1.94 0.57
N ARG A 66 2.88 2.03 1.35
CA ARG A 66 2.07 0.88 1.78
C ARG A 66 0.78 0.86 0.97
N THR A 67 0.57 -0.16 0.15
CA THR A 67 -0.63 -0.28 -0.69
C THR A 67 -0.94 -1.75 -1.04
N HIS A 68 -2.14 -2.05 -1.53
CA HIS A 68 -2.44 -3.37 -2.09
C HIS A 68 -1.71 -3.58 -3.41
N LEU A 69 -0.94 -4.66 -3.50
CA LEU A 69 -0.03 -4.95 -4.62
C LEU A 69 0.24 -6.45 -4.72
N LEU A 70 0.52 -6.99 -5.91
CA LEU A 70 0.87 -8.39 -6.20
C LEU A 70 -0.24 -9.43 -5.92
N ARG A 71 -0.93 -9.33 -4.79
CA ARG A 71 -2.04 -10.16 -4.28
C ARG A 71 -2.96 -9.27 -3.42
N PRO A 72 -4.16 -9.72 -3.00
CA PRO A 72 -5.09 -8.95 -2.15
C PRO A 72 -4.61 -8.69 -0.70
N THR A 73 -3.36 -8.25 -0.51
CA THR A 73 -2.76 -7.89 0.78
C THR A 73 -1.92 -6.63 0.63
N TRP A 74 -1.77 -5.85 1.70
CA TRP A 74 -0.86 -4.71 1.69
C TRP A 74 0.59 -5.16 1.53
N HIS A 75 1.38 -4.36 0.82
CA HIS A 75 2.82 -4.49 0.66
C HIS A 75 3.49 -3.13 0.82
N PHE A 76 4.73 -3.14 1.29
CA PHE A 76 5.68 -2.05 1.12
C PHE A 76 6.33 -2.16 -0.26
N VAL A 77 6.38 -1.06 -0.97
CA VAL A 77 6.97 -0.94 -2.31
C VAL A 77 7.68 0.40 -2.42
N ALA A 78 8.75 0.45 -3.21
CA ALA A 78 9.45 1.69 -3.50
C ALA A 78 8.57 2.62 -4.35
N ALA A 79 8.61 3.92 -4.06
CA ALA A 79 7.83 4.94 -4.74
C ALA A 79 8.01 4.91 -6.26
N GLU A 80 9.22 4.64 -6.73
CA GLU A 80 9.59 4.64 -8.14
C GLU A 80 8.98 3.45 -8.90
N ASP A 81 8.65 2.37 -8.18
CA ASP A 81 8.20 1.11 -8.75
C ASP A 81 6.67 0.94 -8.76
N ILE A 82 5.96 1.74 -7.97
CA ILE A 82 4.53 1.53 -7.72
C ILE A 82 3.69 1.50 -9.00
N ARG A 83 3.91 2.45 -9.91
CA ARG A 83 3.06 2.62 -11.10
C ARG A 83 3.11 1.41 -12.02
N TRP A 84 4.31 0.93 -12.34
CA TRP A 84 4.45 -0.22 -13.23
C TRP A 84 4.03 -1.53 -12.54
N MET A 85 4.27 -1.67 -11.23
CA MET A 85 3.89 -2.87 -10.48
C MET A 85 2.37 -2.99 -10.33
N VAL A 86 1.66 -1.88 -10.09
CA VAL A 86 0.20 -1.85 -10.09
C VAL A 86 -0.33 -2.22 -11.47
N LEU A 87 0.15 -1.56 -12.52
CA LEU A 87 -0.24 -1.86 -13.90
C LEU A 87 -0.07 -3.35 -14.25
N LEU A 88 1.04 -3.95 -13.82
CA LEU A 88 1.33 -5.36 -14.09
C LEU A 88 0.45 -6.32 -13.29
N THR A 89 0.14 -6.01 -12.03
CA THR A 89 -0.43 -6.99 -11.10
C THR A 89 -1.92 -6.79 -10.80
N ALA A 90 -2.44 -5.56 -10.89
CA ALA A 90 -3.83 -5.24 -10.60
C ALA A 90 -4.84 -6.11 -11.36
N PRO A 91 -4.68 -6.43 -12.66
CA PRO A 91 -5.63 -7.29 -13.37
C PRO A 91 -5.84 -8.65 -12.70
N ARG A 92 -4.77 -9.25 -12.17
CA ARG A 92 -4.85 -10.53 -11.46
C ARG A 92 -5.47 -10.38 -10.07
N VAL A 93 -5.21 -9.26 -9.39
CA VAL A 93 -5.80 -8.99 -8.07
C VAL A 93 -7.30 -8.75 -8.19
N HIS A 94 -7.78 -8.01 -9.19
CA HIS A 94 -9.22 -7.86 -9.46
C HIS A 94 -9.89 -9.20 -9.75
N GLN A 95 -9.25 -10.09 -10.53
CA GLN A 95 -9.76 -11.44 -10.76
C GLN A 95 -9.89 -12.24 -9.46
N ALA A 96 -8.90 -12.16 -8.58
CA ALA A 96 -8.96 -12.80 -7.26
C ALA A 96 -10.10 -12.23 -6.38
N ASN A 97 -10.38 -10.93 -6.51
CA ASN A 97 -11.43 -10.24 -5.77
C ASN A 97 -12.82 -10.37 -6.38
N ALA A 98 -12.97 -10.93 -7.59
CA ALA A 98 -14.22 -10.91 -8.35
C ALA A 98 -15.41 -11.53 -7.60
N TYR A 99 -15.18 -12.58 -6.82
CA TYR A 99 -16.22 -13.17 -5.95
C TYR A 99 -16.70 -12.17 -4.90
N MET A 100 -15.76 -11.49 -4.22
CA MET A 100 -16.07 -10.51 -3.18
C MET A 100 -16.71 -9.26 -3.76
N TYR A 101 -16.30 -8.80 -4.94
CA TYR A 101 -16.98 -7.71 -5.64
C TYR A 101 -18.46 -8.04 -5.89
N ARG A 102 -18.78 -9.24 -6.38
CA ARG A 102 -20.18 -9.67 -6.55
C ARG A 102 -20.93 -9.80 -5.22
N GLN A 103 -20.33 -10.45 -4.22
CA GLN A 103 -20.95 -10.64 -2.90
C GLN A 103 -21.27 -9.30 -2.24
N LEU A 104 -20.41 -8.31 -2.41
CA LEU A 104 -20.56 -6.98 -1.84
C LEU A 104 -21.35 -6.03 -2.73
N ALA A 105 -21.88 -6.47 -3.89
CA ALA A 105 -22.55 -5.64 -4.89
C ALA A 105 -21.72 -4.40 -5.28
N LEU A 106 -20.45 -4.64 -5.60
CA LEU A 106 -19.49 -3.66 -6.08
C LEU A 106 -19.21 -3.90 -7.56
N ASP A 107 -19.54 -2.92 -8.38
CA ASP A 107 -19.26 -2.89 -9.81
C ASP A 107 -18.85 -1.47 -10.23
N ALA A 108 -18.65 -1.25 -11.54
CA ALA A 108 -18.23 0.05 -12.06
C ALA A 108 -19.20 1.19 -11.70
N SER A 109 -20.52 0.92 -11.55
CA SER A 109 -21.50 1.93 -11.17
C SER A 109 -21.33 2.41 -9.72
N VAL A 110 -20.67 1.61 -8.88
CA VAL A 110 -20.29 1.97 -7.51
C VAL A 110 -18.87 2.51 -7.47
N PHE A 111 -17.92 1.85 -8.13
CA PHE A 111 -16.51 2.24 -8.06
C PHE A 111 -16.27 3.63 -8.65
N ASN A 112 -16.83 3.95 -9.81
CA ASN A 112 -16.61 5.23 -10.47
C ASN A 112 -16.98 6.43 -9.57
N PRO A 113 -18.21 6.56 -9.03
CA PRO A 113 -18.54 7.68 -8.15
C PRO A 113 -17.75 7.65 -6.83
N CYS A 114 -17.38 6.48 -6.31
CA CYS A 114 -16.50 6.41 -5.15
C CYS A 114 -15.11 6.97 -5.46
N ASN A 115 -14.56 6.63 -6.62
CA ASN A 115 -13.24 7.07 -7.07
C ASN A 115 -13.22 8.58 -7.32
N ASP A 116 -14.24 9.12 -7.99
CA ASP A 116 -14.39 10.57 -8.20
C ASP A 116 -14.43 11.33 -6.87
N LEU A 117 -15.20 10.81 -5.90
CA LEU A 117 -15.27 11.43 -4.57
C LEU A 117 -13.94 11.29 -3.82
N ILE A 118 -13.27 10.13 -3.87
CA ILE A 118 -11.95 9.94 -3.27
C ILE A 118 -10.97 10.97 -3.83
N VAL A 119 -10.95 11.17 -5.15
CA VAL A 119 -10.08 12.16 -5.79
C VAL A 119 -10.36 13.55 -5.24
N THR A 120 -11.60 14.01 -5.34
CA THR A 120 -12.03 15.32 -4.84
C THR A 120 -11.70 15.53 -3.35
N THR A 121 -11.81 14.47 -2.54
CA THR A 121 -11.56 14.51 -1.10
C THR A 121 -10.07 14.64 -0.75
N LEU A 122 -9.21 14.08 -1.60
CA LEU A 122 -7.78 13.94 -1.36
C LEU A 122 -6.91 14.94 -2.15
N GLU A 123 -7.47 15.61 -3.17
CA GLU A 123 -6.84 16.69 -3.94
C GLU A 123 -6.20 17.77 -3.05
N GLY A 124 -5.05 18.30 -3.48
CA GLY A 124 -4.34 19.33 -2.73
C GLY A 124 -3.52 18.75 -1.57
N GLN A 125 -2.91 17.59 -1.80
CA GLN A 125 -2.05 16.83 -0.89
C GLN A 125 -2.73 16.47 0.43
N GLN A 126 -4.06 16.32 0.40
CA GLN A 126 -4.80 15.94 1.59
C GLN A 126 -4.54 14.47 1.91
N GLN A 127 -4.54 14.18 3.20
CA GLN A 127 -4.39 12.82 3.70
C GLN A 127 -5.53 12.54 4.66
N ARG A 128 -6.30 11.49 4.41
CA ARG A 128 -7.49 11.17 5.19
C ARG A 128 -7.41 9.77 5.76
N THR A 129 -7.87 9.61 6.99
CA THR A 129 -8.05 8.28 7.55
C THR A 129 -9.17 7.55 6.84
N ARG A 130 -9.20 6.23 7.00
CA ARG A 130 -10.29 5.40 6.48
C ARG A 130 -11.65 5.87 7.00
N GLU A 131 -11.72 6.28 8.27
CA GLU A 131 -12.95 6.75 8.91
C GLU A 131 -13.42 8.10 8.34
N GLU A 132 -12.48 8.99 8.02
CA GLU A 132 -12.78 10.28 7.38
C GLU A 132 -13.33 10.08 5.95
N ILE A 133 -12.71 9.20 5.16
CA ILE A 133 -13.21 8.85 3.81
C ILE A 133 -14.61 8.21 3.91
N ALA A 134 -14.83 7.33 4.88
CA ALA A 134 -16.15 6.73 5.11
C ALA A 134 -17.21 7.78 5.49
N ALA A 135 -16.83 8.80 6.26
CA ALA A 135 -17.73 9.90 6.59
C ALA A 135 -18.09 10.73 5.35
N GLU A 136 -17.12 10.97 4.47
CA GLU A 136 -17.33 11.69 3.21
C GLU A 136 -18.29 10.94 2.28
N PHE A 137 -18.12 9.62 2.16
CA PHE A 137 -19.06 8.75 1.44
C PHE A 137 -20.48 8.87 1.99
N ARG A 138 -20.66 8.83 3.31
CA ARG A 138 -21.99 8.96 3.93
C ARG A 138 -22.65 10.30 3.65
N GLN A 139 -21.88 11.39 3.64
CA GLN A 139 -22.41 12.73 3.31
C GLN A 139 -22.95 12.80 1.87
N HIS A 140 -22.37 12.00 0.97
CA HIS A 140 -22.78 11.89 -0.42
C HIS A 140 -23.74 10.71 -0.70
N GLY A 141 -24.32 10.12 0.35
CA GLY A 141 -25.30 9.02 0.22
C GLY A 141 -24.70 7.67 -0.17
N ILE A 142 -23.38 7.52 -0.15
CA ILE A 142 -22.67 6.27 -0.45
C ILE A 142 -22.52 5.48 0.86
N LEU A 143 -23.22 4.35 0.97
CA LEU A 143 -23.08 3.42 2.09
C LEU A 143 -21.87 2.50 1.87
N ALA A 144 -20.73 2.88 2.44
CA ALA A 144 -19.48 2.11 2.39
C ALA A 144 -18.97 1.83 3.81
N GLU A 145 -19.23 0.64 4.32
CA GLU A 145 -18.81 0.20 5.66
C GLU A 145 -18.20 -1.20 5.62
N GLY A 146 -17.47 -1.56 6.69
CA GLY A 146 -16.89 -2.90 6.86
C GLY A 146 -16.11 -3.37 5.62
N HIS A 147 -16.45 -4.55 5.11
CA HIS A 147 -15.82 -5.11 3.91
C HIS A 147 -16.08 -4.27 2.65
N ARG A 148 -17.26 -3.66 2.50
CA ARG A 148 -17.57 -2.86 1.31
C ARG A 148 -16.59 -1.69 1.18
N LEU A 149 -16.34 -0.98 2.27
CA LEU A 149 -15.31 0.07 2.32
C LEU A 149 -13.90 -0.47 2.06
N SER A 150 -13.54 -1.62 2.65
CA SER A 150 -12.21 -2.22 2.43
C SER A 150 -11.97 -2.52 0.95
N TYR A 151 -12.97 -3.05 0.23
CA TYR A 151 -12.83 -3.41 -1.18
C TYR A 151 -12.94 -2.19 -2.11
N ILE A 152 -13.64 -1.12 -1.72
CA ILE A 152 -13.60 0.17 -2.44
C ILE A 152 -12.20 0.77 -2.34
N MET A 153 -11.61 0.86 -1.15
CA MET A 153 -10.26 1.40 -0.99
C MET A 153 -9.20 0.55 -1.70
N MET A 154 -9.29 -0.77 -1.58
CA MET A 154 -8.41 -1.68 -2.30
C MET A 154 -8.53 -1.52 -3.82
N GLN A 155 -9.74 -1.31 -4.33
CA GLN A 155 -9.94 -1.05 -5.76
C GLN A 155 -9.28 0.27 -6.18
N ALA A 156 -9.47 1.35 -5.43
CA ALA A 156 -8.80 2.63 -5.69
C ALA A 156 -7.27 2.54 -5.63
N GLU A 157 -6.71 1.73 -4.73
CA GLU A 157 -5.26 1.42 -4.69
C GLU A 157 -4.80 0.68 -5.95
N LEU A 158 -5.60 -0.29 -6.44
CA LEU A 158 -5.29 -1.10 -7.62
C LEU A 158 -5.50 -0.36 -8.96
N GLU A 159 -6.33 0.69 -8.98
CA GLU A 159 -6.42 1.62 -10.12
C GLU A 159 -5.30 2.68 -10.08
N GLY A 160 -4.45 2.69 -9.06
CA GLY A 160 -3.38 3.68 -8.91
C GLY A 160 -3.89 5.08 -8.56
N ILE A 161 -5.08 5.19 -7.98
CA ILE A 161 -5.65 6.48 -7.55
C ILE A 161 -5.05 6.90 -6.20
N VAL A 162 -5.03 5.98 -5.24
CA VAL A 162 -4.54 6.24 -3.89
C VAL A 162 -3.42 5.30 -3.47
N CYS A 163 -2.64 5.75 -2.49
CA CYS A 163 -1.72 4.91 -1.73
C CYS A 163 -1.78 5.28 -0.25
N GLY A 164 -1.04 4.54 0.59
CA GLY A 164 -0.85 4.91 1.98
C GLY A 164 -0.14 6.26 2.11
N GLY A 165 -0.72 7.14 2.94
CA GLY A 165 -0.12 8.41 3.36
C GLY A 165 0.69 8.29 4.66
N ALA A 166 1.11 9.44 5.18
CA ALA A 166 1.75 9.53 6.49
C ALA A 166 0.75 9.20 7.60
N ARG A 167 1.21 8.45 8.61
CA ARG A 167 0.35 8.03 9.72
C ARG A 167 -0.07 9.25 10.56
N ARG A 168 -1.31 9.21 11.06
CA ARG A 168 -1.81 10.19 12.04
C ARG A 168 -1.97 9.50 13.38
N GLY A 169 -0.96 9.64 14.24
CA GLY A 169 -0.86 8.84 15.46
C GLY A 169 -0.85 7.35 15.11
N ASN A 170 -1.82 6.60 15.65
CA ASN A 170 -1.91 5.16 15.39
C ASN A 170 -2.70 4.80 14.11
N GLN A 171 -3.29 5.77 13.41
CA GLN A 171 -4.12 5.52 12.24
C GLN A 171 -3.33 5.64 10.93
N PHE A 172 -3.66 4.76 9.98
CA PHE A 172 -3.21 4.88 8.60
C PHE A 172 -4.09 5.89 7.85
N THR A 173 -3.48 6.60 6.92
CA THR A 173 -4.15 7.53 6.01
C THR A 173 -3.99 7.08 4.57
N TYR A 174 -4.83 7.62 3.70
CA TYR A 174 -4.72 7.52 2.25
C TYR A 174 -4.50 8.91 1.68
N THR A 175 -3.80 8.97 0.56
CA THR A 175 -3.56 10.19 -0.22
C THR A 175 -3.50 9.84 -1.70
N LEU A 176 -3.61 10.83 -2.58
CA LEU A 176 -3.51 10.60 -4.02
C LEU A 176 -2.12 10.13 -4.39
N LEU A 177 -2.05 9.05 -5.17
CA LEU A 177 -0.77 8.51 -5.64
C LEU A 177 -0.04 9.56 -6.47
N GLU A 178 -0.75 10.25 -7.38
CA GLU A 178 -0.18 11.26 -8.27
C GLU A 178 0.45 12.47 -7.55
N GLU A 179 -0.07 12.82 -6.37
CA GLU A 179 0.48 13.92 -5.57
C GLU A 179 1.57 13.46 -4.60
N ARG A 180 1.73 12.14 -4.43
CA ARG A 180 2.66 11.52 -3.50
C ARG A 180 3.98 11.10 -4.16
N VAL A 181 3.96 10.74 -5.45
CA VAL A 181 5.11 10.23 -6.22
C VAL A 181 5.28 10.87 -7.58
#